data_AF-R1GLX9-F1
#
_entry.id   AF-R1GLX9-F1
#
_cell.length_a   1.000
_cell.length_b   1.000
_cell.length_c   1.000
_cell.angle_alpha   90.00
_cell.angle_beta   90.00
_cell.angle_gamma   90.00
#
_symmetry.space_group_name_H-M   'P 1'
#
loop_
_entity.id
_entity.type
_entity.pdbx_description
1 polymer ?
#
loop_
_entity_poly.entity_id
_entity_poly.type
_entity_poly.pdbx_seq_one_letter_code
_entity_poly.pdbx_strand_id
1 'polypeptide(L)'
;MDILKLAMQAEEEKLKLQAQVAEDRPKVEAYHLIADSQGSLCITDAAKNLQLQPKALFAWLAANRWIYKRPDGKSLIGYQHKLQRGLLEQKVTTVNQRTVEQVRVTSKGLVVLAKRLAPGSLEMLGDSGAH
;
A
#
# COMPACT_ATOMS: atom_id res chain seq x y z
N MET A 1 17.87 -34.93 25.93
CA MET A 1 18.24 -35.07 24.51
C MET A 1 17.36 -34.19 23.61
N ASP A 2 16.80 -33.09 24.14
CA ASP A 2 15.57 -32.47 23.60
C ASP A 2 15.82 -31.10 22.96
N ILE A 3 16.95 -30.47 23.29
CA ILE A 3 17.34 -29.14 22.80
C ILE A 3 17.74 -29.21 21.32
N LEU A 4 18.36 -30.31 20.90
CA LEU A 4 18.81 -30.49 19.51
C LEU A 4 17.64 -30.71 18.54
N LYS A 5 16.58 -31.43 18.96
CA LYS A 5 15.36 -31.62 18.15
C LYS A 5 14.61 -30.30 17.96
N LEU A 6 14.50 -29.49 19.00
CA LEU A 6 13.80 -28.21 18.93
C LEU A 6 14.52 -27.20 18.01
N ALA A 7 15.85 -27.15 18.08
CA ALA A 7 16.66 -26.31 17.18
C ALA A 7 16.52 -26.75 15.72
N MET A 8 16.56 -28.06 15.46
CA MET A 8 16.43 -28.62 14.11
C MET A 8 15.03 -28.39 13.53
N GLN A 9 13.97 -28.50 14.33
CA GLN A 9 12.60 -28.18 13.89
C GLN A 9 12.42 -26.68 13.60
N ALA A 10 13.00 -25.81 14.42
CA ALA A 10 12.94 -24.36 14.21
C ALA A 10 13.69 -23.92 12.94
N GLU A 11 14.83 -24.55 12.62
CA GLU A 11 15.52 -24.32 11.34
C GLU A 11 14.72 -24.86 10.15
N GLU A 12 14.12 -26.04 10.28
CA GLU A 12 13.34 -26.64 9.19
C GLU A 12 12.07 -25.82 8.86
N GLU A 13 11.40 -25.26 9.87
CA GLU A 13 10.31 -24.30 9.67
C GLU A 13 10.80 -23.00 9.03
N LYS A 14 11.95 -22.47 9.47
CA LYS A 14 12.54 -21.25 8.91
C LYS A 14 12.92 -21.43 7.44
N LEU A 15 13.45 -22.59 7.07
CA LEU A 15 13.79 -22.97 5.70
C LEU A 15 12.53 -23.14 4.82
N LYS A 16 11.46 -23.74 5.34
CA LYS A 16 10.16 -23.86 4.62
C LYS A 16 9.51 -22.50 4.38
N LEU A 17 9.54 -21.60 5.37
CA LEU A 17 9.06 -20.22 5.23
C LEU A 17 9.90 -19.40 4.24
N GLN A 18 11.22 -19.62 4.16
CA GLN A 18 12.09 -18.94 3.20
C GLN A 18 11.94 -19.45 1.76
N ALA A 19 11.64 -20.73 1.57
CA ALA A 19 11.40 -21.32 0.25
C ALA A 19 10.13 -20.76 -0.43
N GLN A 20 9.04 -20.57 0.32
CA GLN A 20 7.80 -19.99 -0.23
C GLN A 20 7.95 -18.53 -0.68
N VAL A 21 8.90 -17.77 -0.12
CA VAL A 21 9.15 -16.38 -0.51
C VAL A 21 9.88 -16.27 -1.87
N ALA A 22 10.50 -17.37 -2.35
CA ALA A 22 11.29 -17.37 -3.58
C ALA A 22 10.46 -17.61 -4.85
N GLU A 23 9.36 -18.37 -4.77
CA GLU A 23 8.55 -18.75 -5.93
C GLU A 23 7.61 -17.63 -6.42
N ASP A 24 7.24 -16.66 -5.57
CA ASP A 24 6.34 -15.56 -5.93
C ASP A 24 7.04 -14.30 -6.50
N ARG A 25 8.38 -14.30 -6.59
CA ARG A 25 9.14 -13.14 -7.10
C ARG A 25 8.86 -12.77 -8.57
N PRO A 26 8.85 -13.70 -9.53
CA PRO A 26 8.77 -13.32 -10.94
C PRO A 26 7.39 -12.82 -11.36
N LYS A 27 6.32 -13.20 -10.64
CA LYS A 27 4.95 -12.81 -10.99
C LYS A 27 4.67 -11.36 -10.57
N VAL A 28 5.20 -10.92 -9.43
CA VAL A 28 5.08 -9.54 -8.95
C VAL A 28 5.89 -8.57 -9.84
N GLU A 29 7.06 -8.98 -10.32
CA GLU A 29 7.90 -8.15 -11.22
C GLU A 29 7.28 -7.90 -12.61
N ALA A 30 6.59 -8.88 -13.20
CA ALA A 30 5.88 -8.67 -14.46
C ALA A 30 4.71 -7.67 -14.32
N TYR A 31 3.99 -7.71 -13.20
CA TYR A 31 2.98 -6.67 -12.88
C TYR A 31 3.62 -5.30 -12.63
N HIS A 32 4.82 -5.26 -12.05
CA HIS A 32 5.57 -4.01 -11.86
C HIS A 32 5.93 -3.33 -13.18
N LEU A 33 6.35 -4.08 -14.20
CA LEU A 33 6.70 -3.55 -15.53
C LEU A 33 5.49 -2.97 -16.29
N ILE A 34 4.32 -3.61 -16.17
CA ILE A 34 3.09 -3.10 -16.81
C ILE A 34 2.55 -1.86 -16.05
N ALA A 35 2.69 -1.84 -14.72
CA ALA A 35 2.33 -0.68 -13.89
C ALA A 35 3.27 0.53 -14.11
N ASP A 36 4.53 0.29 -14.47
CA ASP A 36 5.50 1.34 -14.80
C ASP A 36 5.06 2.17 -16.03
N SER A 37 4.38 1.53 -17.00
CA SER A 37 3.91 2.19 -18.23
C SER A 37 2.63 3.05 -18.07
N GLN A 38 2.01 3.12 -16.88
CA GLN A 38 0.82 3.95 -16.63
C GLN A 38 1.00 5.01 -15.52
N GLY A 39 2.22 5.21 -15.03
CA GLY A 39 2.51 6.23 -14.02
C GLY A 39 1.67 6.08 -12.74
N SER A 40 1.67 7.14 -11.92
CA SER A 40 0.97 7.14 -10.64
C SER A 40 -0.55 7.22 -10.76
N LEU A 41 -1.24 6.43 -9.92
CA LEU A 41 -2.70 6.36 -9.89
C LEU A 41 -3.29 7.34 -8.88
N CYS A 42 -4.45 7.90 -9.21
CA CYS A 42 -5.28 8.57 -8.21
C CYS A 42 -5.67 7.56 -7.11
N ILE A 43 -5.89 8.02 -5.88
CA ILE A 43 -6.23 7.12 -4.75
C ILE A 43 -7.48 6.27 -5.07
N THR A 44 -8.46 6.83 -5.80
CA THR A 44 -9.66 6.11 -6.24
C THR A 44 -9.34 4.95 -7.20
N ASP A 45 -8.48 5.18 -8.19
CA ASP A 45 -8.09 4.13 -9.15
C ASP A 45 -7.15 3.11 -8.50
N ALA A 46 -6.30 3.54 -7.58
CA ALA A 46 -5.52 2.65 -6.73
C ALA A 46 -6.44 1.72 -5.90
N ALA A 47 -7.54 2.25 -5.34
CA ALA A 47 -8.50 1.43 -4.61
C ALA A 47 -9.15 0.37 -5.50
N LYS A 48 -9.60 0.75 -6.71
CA LYS A 48 -10.15 -0.19 -7.70
C LYS A 48 -9.15 -1.29 -8.05
N ASN A 49 -7.88 -0.93 -8.25
CA ASN A 49 -6.83 -1.88 -8.58
C ASN A 49 -6.53 -2.86 -7.44
N LEU A 50 -6.70 -2.41 -6.20
CA LEU A 50 -6.62 -3.23 -4.99
C LEU A 50 -7.93 -3.97 -4.66
N GLN A 51 -8.97 -3.84 -5.49
CA GLN A 51 -10.31 -4.39 -5.26
C GLN A 51 -10.95 -3.90 -3.94
N LEU A 52 -10.62 -2.67 -3.52
CA LEU A 52 -11.14 -2.04 -2.31
C LEU A 52 -12.12 -0.92 -2.64
N GLN A 53 -13.03 -0.64 -1.71
CA GLN A 53 -13.82 0.58 -1.78
C GLN A 53 -12.91 1.81 -1.63
N PRO A 54 -13.05 2.86 -2.47
CA PRO A 54 -12.26 4.08 -2.36
C PRO A 54 -12.30 4.68 -0.95
N LYS A 55 -13.48 4.72 -0.33
CA LYS A 55 -13.67 5.22 1.04
C LYS A 55 -12.81 4.46 2.06
N ALA A 56 -12.74 3.14 1.94
CA ALA A 56 -11.93 2.30 2.83
C ALA A 56 -10.43 2.59 2.65
N LEU A 57 -9.96 2.73 1.40
CA LEU A 57 -8.56 3.06 1.15
C LEU A 57 -8.22 4.47 1.66
N PHE A 58 -9.08 5.47 1.45
CA PHE A 58 -8.88 6.82 2.01
C PHE A 58 -8.79 6.81 3.54
N ALA A 59 -9.69 6.07 4.21
CA ALA A 59 -9.67 5.93 5.66
C ALA A 59 -8.38 5.26 6.14
N TRP A 60 -7.98 4.16 5.50
CA TRP A 60 -6.76 3.44 5.85
C TRP A 60 -5.51 4.31 5.64
N LEU A 61 -5.41 5.03 4.52
CA LEU A 61 -4.30 5.93 4.22
C LEU A 61 -4.23 7.07 5.25
N ALA A 62 -5.37 7.64 5.66
CA ALA A 62 -5.41 8.66 6.71
C ALA A 62 -4.96 8.11 8.06
N ALA A 63 -5.51 6.95 8.47
CA ALA A 63 -5.18 6.28 9.74
C ALA A 63 -3.69 5.88 9.83
N ASN A 64 -3.10 5.44 8.71
CA ASN A 64 -1.70 4.99 8.65
C ASN A 64 -0.70 6.11 8.34
N ARG A 65 -1.12 7.38 8.44
CA ARG A 65 -0.28 8.56 8.14
C ARG A 65 0.36 8.51 6.75
N TRP A 66 -0.42 8.10 5.76
CA TRP A 66 -0.03 8.21 4.35
C TRP A 66 -0.47 9.54 3.76
N ILE A 67 -1.70 9.96 4.09
CA ILE A 67 -2.27 11.23 3.65
C ILE A 67 -2.89 11.97 4.83
N TYR A 68 -3.01 13.29 4.71
CA TYR A 68 -3.76 14.14 5.62
C TYR A 68 -4.48 15.24 4.84
N LYS A 69 -5.52 15.82 5.45
CA LYS A 69 -6.21 16.99 4.90
C LYS A 69 -5.53 18.26 5.41
N ARG A 70 -5.28 19.22 4.52
CA ARG A 70 -4.83 20.56 4.90
C ARG A 70 -5.94 21.28 5.69
N PRO A 71 -5.63 22.22 6.59
CA PRO A 71 -6.63 22.98 7.36
C PRO A 71 -7.73 23.67 6.53
N ASP A 72 -7.47 24.04 5.27
CA ASP A 72 -8.49 24.55 4.34
C ASP A 72 -9.48 23.49 3.83
N GLY A 73 -9.24 22.20 4.14
CA GLY A 73 -10.11 21.07 3.84
C GLY A 73 -10.21 20.67 2.36
N LYS A 74 -9.60 21.43 1.44
CA LYS A 74 -9.76 21.24 -0.01
C LYS A 74 -8.70 20.34 -0.60
N SER A 75 -7.49 20.36 -0.05
CA SER A 75 -6.36 19.58 -0.57
C SER A 75 -5.94 18.45 0.36
N LEU A 76 -5.85 17.24 -0.21
CA LEU A 76 -5.20 16.09 0.41
C LEU A 76 -3.71 16.15 0.11
N ILE A 77 -2.88 15.95 1.13
CA ILE A 77 -1.42 16.01 1.04
C ILE A 77 -0.84 14.69 1.53
N GLY A 78 0.19 14.21 0.85
CA GLY A 78 0.95 13.02 1.25
C GLY A 78 1.94 13.39 2.35
N TYR A 79 2.12 12.53 3.34
CA TYR A 79 3.18 12.77 4.32
C TYR A 79 4.57 12.73 3.67
N GLN A 80 5.45 13.65 4.06
CA GLN A 80 6.80 13.81 3.49
C GLN A 80 7.60 12.51 3.42
N HIS A 81 7.53 11.69 4.48
CA HIS A 81 8.26 10.42 4.53
C HIS A 81 7.72 9.36 3.53
N LYS A 82 6.47 9.47 3.07
CA LYS A 82 5.94 8.61 2.00
C LYS A 82 6.34 9.10 0.61
N LEU A 83 6.35 10.43 0.43
CA LEU A 83 6.83 11.09 -0.78
C LEU A 83 8.31 10.77 -1.01
N GLN A 84 9.16 10.95 -0.01
CA GLN A 84 10.60 10.63 -0.09
C GLN A 84 10.88 9.16 -0.37
N ARG A 85 10.05 8.25 0.16
CA ARG A 85 10.18 6.81 -0.10
C ARG A 85 9.67 6.40 -1.50
N GLY A 86 9.10 7.34 -2.25
CA GLY A 86 8.50 7.12 -3.56
C GLY A 86 7.26 6.25 -3.51
N LEU A 87 6.53 6.22 -2.38
CA LEU A 87 5.27 5.47 -2.24
C LEU A 87 4.06 6.31 -2.68
N LEU A 88 4.17 7.62 -2.49
CA LEU A 88 3.23 8.60 -2.98
C LEU A 88 4.00 9.61 -3.81
N GLU A 89 3.30 10.28 -4.71
CA GLU A 89 3.79 11.47 -5.38
C GLU A 89 2.71 12.56 -5.34
N GLN A 90 3.14 13.81 -5.42
CA GLN A 90 2.25 14.95 -5.51
C GLN A 90 2.36 15.52 -6.91
N LYS A 91 1.32 15.33 -7.71
CA LYS A 91 1.26 15.84 -9.07
C LYS A 91 0.51 17.15 -9.07
N VAL A 92 1.18 18.20 -9.55
CA VAL A 92 0.59 19.51 -9.77
C VAL A 92 0.05 19.54 -11.19
N THR A 93 -1.27 19.68 -11.34
CA THR A 93 -1.91 19.80 -12.65
C THR A 93 -2.66 21.11 -12.71
N THR A 94 -2.42 21.89 -13.77
CA THR A 94 -3.19 23.10 -14.04
C THR A 94 -4.40 22.74 -14.88
N VAL A 95 -5.60 22.84 -14.31
CA VAL A 95 -6.87 22.61 -15.01
C VAL A 95 -7.66 23.91 -14.98
N ASN A 96 -8.03 24.44 -16.14
CA ASN A 96 -8.81 25.68 -16.26
C ASN A 96 -8.23 26.86 -15.45
N GLN A 97 -6.94 27.16 -15.64
CA GLN A 97 -6.22 28.26 -14.94
C GLN A 97 -6.14 28.12 -13.41
N ARG A 98 -6.55 26.97 -12.86
CA ARG A 98 -6.40 26.63 -11.44
C ARG A 98 -5.38 25.53 -11.27
N THR A 99 -4.37 25.81 -10.45
CA THR A 99 -3.37 24.84 -10.04
C THR A 99 -3.98 23.91 -8.99
N VAL A 100 -4.15 22.64 -9.32
CA VAL A 100 -4.64 21.61 -8.40
C VAL A 100 -3.50 20.67 -8.06
N GLU A 101 -3.21 20.54 -6.78
CA GLU A 101 -2.25 19.57 -6.25
C GLU A 101 -2.99 18.30 -5.88
N GLN A 102 -2.59 17.17 -6.46
CA GLN A 102 -3.23 15.89 -6.20
C GLN A 102 -2.21 14.84 -5.78
N VAL A 103 -2.50 14.16 -4.66
CA VAL A 103 -1.74 12.98 -4.22
C VAL A 103 -2.09 11.79 -5.11
N ARG A 104 -1.04 11.10 -5.55
CA ARG A 104 -1.12 9.89 -6.34
C ARG A 104 -0.28 8.79 -5.71
N VAL A 105 -0.72 7.56 -5.92
CA VAL A 105 -0.05 6.34 -5.46
C VAL A 105 0.83 5.82 -6.58
N THR A 106 2.11 5.64 -6.30
CA THR A 106 3.07 5.10 -7.28
C THR A 106 2.92 3.58 -7.37
N SER A 107 3.53 2.97 -8.38
CA SER A 107 3.62 1.51 -8.52
C SER A 107 4.23 0.86 -7.26
N LYS A 108 5.24 1.51 -6.68
CA LYS A 108 5.87 1.08 -5.41
C LYS A 108 4.91 1.21 -4.23
N GLY A 109 4.14 2.29 -4.16
CA GLY A 109 3.09 2.49 -3.17
C GLY A 109 2.02 1.42 -3.22
N LEU A 110 1.54 1.10 -4.43
CA LEU A 110 0.53 0.07 -4.66
C LEU A 110 0.97 -1.29 -4.15
N VAL A 111 2.23 -1.69 -4.37
CA VAL A 111 2.71 -2.98 -3.88
C VAL A 111 2.83 -3.02 -2.36
N VAL A 112 3.23 -1.93 -1.72
CA VAL A 112 3.21 -1.85 -0.25
C VAL A 112 1.77 -1.90 0.28
N LEU A 113 0.82 -1.26 -0.41
CA LEU A 113 -0.60 -1.30 -0.05
C LEU A 113 -1.18 -2.71 -0.23
N ALA A 114 -0.95 -3.35 -1.38
CA ALA A 114 -1.40 -4.71 -1.65
C ALA A 114 -0.90 -5.70 -0.59
N LYS A 115 0.36 -5.60 -0.17
CA LYS A 115 0.92 -6.46 0.90
C LYS A 115 0.27 -6.22 2.26
N ARG A 116 -0.11 -4.97 2.58
CA ARG A 116 -0.72 -4.60 3.87
C ARG A 116 -2.23 -4.81 3.92
N LEU A 117 -2.88 -4.81 2.76
CA LEU A 117 -4.32 -4.87 2.58
C LEU A 117 -4.77 -6.20 1.96
N ALA A 118 -3.86 -7.16 1.78
CA ALA A 118 -4.18 -8.49 1.28
C ALA A 118 -5.31 -9.12 2.12
N PRO A 119 -6.27 -9.80 1.48
CA PRO A 119 -7.37 -10.47 2.17
C PRO A 119 -6.77 -11.50 3.14
N GLY A 120 -6.90 -11.22 4.44
CA GLY A 120 -6.23 -11.93 5.53
C GLY A 120 -5.65 -11.00 6.60
N SER A 121 -5.35 -9.73 6.28
CA SER A 121 -4.90 -8.73 7.26
C SER A 121 -5.97 -7.72 7.68
N LEU A 122 -7.10 -7.65 6.96
CA LEU A 122 -8.14 -6.64 7.19
C LEU A 122 -9.22 -7.07 8.20
N GLU A 123 -9.26 -8.33 8.63
CA GLU A 123 -10.25 -8.84 9.61
C GLU A 123 -10.10 -8.26 11.03
N MET A 124 -9.11 -7.39 11.27
CA MET A 124 -8.84 -6.80 12.59
C MET A 124 -9.28 -5.33 12.74
N LEU A 125 -9.87 -4.71 11.71
CA LEU A 125 -10.27 -3.29 11.75
C LEU A 125 -11.80 -3.08 11.63
N GLY A 126 -12.57 -4.15 11.82
CA GLY A 126 -14.01 -4.16 11.60
C GLY A 126 -14.84 -4.52 12.82
N ASP A 127 -14.55 -3.97 14.00
CA ASP A 127 -15.59 -3.80 15.04
C ASP A 127 -15.19 -2.70 16.03
N SER A 128 -15.56 -1.45 15.75
CA SER A 128 -15.75 -0.41 16.78
C SER A 128 -16.33 0.87 16.16
N GLY A 129 -17.60 1.15 16.47
CA GLY A 129 -18.22 2.47 16.36
C GLY A 129 -19.39 2.51 15.35
N ALA A 130 -20.56 1.95 15.64
CA ALA A 130 -21.60 2.41 16.59
C ALA A 130 -22.54 3.47 15.98
N HIS A 131 -23.83 3.08 15.95
CA HIS A 131 -25.11 3.82 15.81
C HIS A 131 -25.15 5.17 15.09
#